data_AF-A0A5B2UJX6-F1
#
_entry.id   AF-A0A5B2UJX6-F1
#
_cell.length_a   1.000
_cell.length_b   1.000
_cell.length_c   1.000
_cell.angle_alpha   90.00
_cell.angle_beta   90.00
_cell.angle_gamma   90.00
#
_symmetry.space_group_name_H-M   'P 1'
#
loop_
_entity.id
_entity.type
_entity.pdbx_description
1 polymer ?
#
loop_
_entity_poly.entity_id
_entity_poly.type
_entity_poly.pdbx_seq_one_letter_code
_entity_poly.pdbx_strand_id
1 'polypeptide(L)'
;MNTSEMNATQVAGLAAAICGTAEAMGQEISPSTAALMAEDLAVYPVSVVRAALKACRNEVKGRLAMADILSRVQLSDGRPGKDEAWSIALTASDESETVVLTAEIQQAMNAAAPILRLGDKVGARMAFISAYERLVTQARTEASPVSWSVSLGFDPVRRIAAIESAVRMKLIPQEQGAQYLAELRIAAITDDGRAIAGLLSGDVIEPSPRVREKLAEVRQIVEVAKARQEHERRKKAQADRVYTYLRKRKARAAIAMIQSREGV
;
A
#
# COMPACT_ATOMS: atom_id res chain seq x y z
N MET A 1 22.19 -9.19 0.08
CA MET A 1 23.63 -9.03 -0.19
C MET A 1 23.75 -8.47 -1.60
N ASN A 2 24.11 -7.19 -1.73
CA ASN A 2 24.27 -6.55 -3.04
C ASN A 2 25.53 -7.11 -3.73
N THR A 3 25.36 -7.93 -4.76
CA THR A 3 26.44 -8.48 -5.59
C THR A 3 26.83 -7.54 -6.73
N SER A 4 26.73 -6.22 -6.54
CA SER A 4 26.95 -5.25 -7.62
C SER A 4 28.29 -4.50 -7.55
N GLU A 5 29.06 -4.66 -6.47
CA GLU A 5 30.36 -4.01 -6.36
C GLU A 5 31.38 -4.68 -7.28
N MET A 6 32.08 -3.87 -8.07
CA MET A 6 33.16 -4.35 -8.93
C MET A 6 34.33 -4.87 -8.07
N ASN A 7 34.91 -6.01 -8.45
CA ASN A 7 36.16 -6.45 -7.84
C ASN A 7 37.36 -5.63 -8.35
N ALA A 8 38.49 -5.68 -7.64
CA ALA A 8 39.67 -4.87 -7.97
C ALA A 8 40.18 -5.07 -9.42
N THR A 9 40.06 -6.29 -9.96
CA THR A 9 40.42 -6.60 -11.36
C THR A 9 39.47 -5.92 -12.36
N GLN A 10 38.17 -5.88 -12.04
CA GLN A 10 37.17 -5.18 -12.85
C GLN A 10 37.36 -3.67 -12.80
N VAL A 11 37.71 -3.09 -11.65
CA VAL A 11 38.03 -1.65 -11.52
C VAL A 11 39.27 -1.30 -12.36
N ALA A 12 40.34 -2.09 -12.29
CA ALA A 12 41.53 -1.88 -13.13
C ALA A 12 41.21 -2.00 -14.63
N GLY A 13 40.40 -2.99 -15.02
CA GLY A 13 39.91 -3.13 -16.40
C GLY A 13 39.02 -1.97 -16.84
N LEU A 14 38.26 -1.37 -15.93
CA LEU A 14 37.44 -0.20 -16.19
C LEU A 14 38.28 1.06 -16.45
N ALA A 15 39.35 1.27 -15.68
CA ALA A 15 40.28 2.38 -15.92
C ALA A 15 40.85 2.32 -17.35
N ALA A 16 41.28 1.14 -17.80
CA ALA A 16 41.75 0.94 -19.17
C ALA A 16 40.64 1.23 -20.21
N ALA A 17 39.39 0.83 -19.93
CA ALA A 17 38.26 1.11 -20.81
C ALA A 17 37.90 2.61 -20.88
N ILE A 18 38.10 3.36 -19.79
CA ILE A 18 37.92 4.81 -19.74
C ILE A 18 38.99 5.49 -20.59
N CYS A 19 40.27 5.12 -20.44
CA CYS A 19 41.35 5.64 -21.28
C CYS A 19 41.05 5.40 -22.76
N GLY A 20 40.77 4.15 -23.17
CA GLY A 20 40.46 3.85 -24.57
C GLY A 20 39.20 4.54 -25.09
N THR A 21 38.22 4.83 -24.23
CA THR A 21 37.03 5.61 -24.61
C THR A 21 37.37 7.07 -24.86
N ALA A 22 38.17 7.68 -23.99
CA ALA A 22 38.61 9.06 -24.17
C ALA A 22 39.49 9.21 -25.42
N GLU A 23 40.41 8.27 -25.64
CA GLU A 23 41.29 8.26 -26.82
C GLU A 23 40.48 8.17 -28.11
N ALA A 24 39.46 7.30 -28.15
CA ALA A 24 38.53 7.21 -29.28
C ALA A 24 37.73 8.50 -29.53
N MET A 25 37.58 9.34 -28.50
CA MET A 25 36.93 10.66 -28.57
C MET A 25 37.93 11.81 -28.82
N GLY A 26 39.20 11.50 -29.08
CA GLY A 26 40.25 12.49 -29.36
C GLY A 26 40.82 13.18 -28.12
N GLN A 27 40.74 12.54 -26.95
CA GLN A 27 41.28 13.03 -25.69
C GLN A 27 42.19 11.99 -25.04
N GLU A 28 43.36 12.39 -24.58
CA GLU A 28 44.19 11.55 -23.70
C GLU A 28 43.85 11.85 -22.23
N ILE A 29 43.68 10.79 -21.43
CA ILE A 29 43.47 10.87 -19.98
C ILE A 29 44.57 10.06 -19.30
N SER A 30 45.19 10.61 -18.25
CA SER A 30 46.24 9.89 -17.52
C SER A 30 45.68 8.62 -16.87
N PRO A 31 46.49 7.54 -16.76
CA PRO A 31 46.08 6.33 -16.06
C PRO A 31 45.61 6.58 -14.61
N SER A 32 46.25 7.53 -13.92
CA SER A 32 45.85 7.93 -12.57
C SER A 32 44.45 8.57 -12.52
N THR A 33 44.11 9.40 -13.50
CA THR A 33 42.78 10.03 -13.58
C THR A 33 41.71 8.98 -13.91
N ALA A 34 42.01 8.07 -14.85
CA ALA A 34 41.10 7.00 -15.20
C ALA A 34 40.88 6.00 -14.04
N ALA A 35 41.89 5.77 -13.20
CA ALA A 35 41.76 4.97 -11.99
C ALA A 35 40.79 5.60 -10.98
N LEU A 36 40.92 6.91 -10.71
CA LEU A 36 39.99 7.63 -9.83
C LEU A 36 38.55 7.58 -10.36
N MET A 37 38.36 7.81 -11.67
CA MET A 37 37.04 7.69 -12.29
C MET A 37 36.48 6.27 -12.20
N ALA A 38 37.32 5.24 -12.31
CA ALA A 38 36.90 3.85 -12.20
C ALA A 38 36.50 3.49 -10.77
N GLU A 39 37.21 4.01 -9.76
CA GLU A 39 36.87 3.85 -8.34
C GLU A 39 35.51 4.48 -8.04
N ASP A 40 35.26 5.71 -8.49
CA ASP A 40 33.97 6.40 -8.32
C ASP A 40 32.81 5.66 -9.00
N LEU A 41 33.08 4.95 -10.11
CA LEU A 41 32.09 4.17 -10.85
C LEU A 41 31.90 2.74 -10.31
N ALA A 42 32.73 2.28 -9.38
CA ALA A 42 32.71 0.90 -8.89
C ALA A 42 31.42 0.52 -8.15
N VAL A 43 30.66 1.53 -7.69
CA VAL A 43 29.33 1.37 -7.09
C VAL A 43 28.27 0.89 -8.08
N TYR A 44 28.51 1.04 -9.40
CA TYR A 44 27.59 0.65 -10.45
C TYR A 44 27.99 -0.69 -11.12
N PRO A 45 27.02 -1.47 -11.64
CA PRO A 45 27.34 -2.70 -12.36
C PRO A 45 28.22 -2.46 -13.59
N VAL A 46 29.20 -3.34 -13.83
CA VAL A 46 30.13 -3.27 -14.98
C VAL A 46 29.41 -3.15 -16.32
N SER A 47 28.29 -3.87 -16.48
CA SER A 47 27.48 -3.85 -17.68
C SER A 47 26.89 -2.46 -17.96
N VAL A 48 26.42 -1.77 -16.91
CA VAL A 48 25.82 -0.43 -17.00
C VAL A 48 26.89 0.59 -17.35
N VAL A 49 28.03 0.58 -16.66
CA VAL A 49 29.14 1.51 -16.96
C VAL A 49 29.66 1.32 -18.38
N ARG A 50 29.79 0.07 -18.85
CA ARG A 50 30.21 -0.23 -20.22
C ARG A 50 29.22 0.31 -21.25
N ALA A 51 27.92 0.18 -21.00
CA ALA A 51 26.88 0.73 -21.86
C ALA A 51 26.93 2.26 -21.88
N ALA A 52 27.15 2.90 -20.72
CA ALA A 52 27.31 4.34 -20.60
C ALA A 52 28.52 4.85 -21.40
N LEU A 53 29.69 4.21 -21.26
CA LEU A 53 30.89 4.55 -22.06
C LEU A 53 30.65 4.40 -23.57
N LYS A 54 29.91 3.36 -23.99
CA LYS A 54 29.51 3.20 -25.40
C LYS A 54 28.62 4.34 -25.88
N ALA A 55 27.63 4.73 -25.07
CA ALA A 55 26.76 5.86 -25.40
C ALA A 55 27.53 7.19 -25.44
N CYS A 56 28.51 7.41 -24.53
CA CYS A 56 29.38 8.58 -24.58
C CYS A 56 30.08 8.72 -25.95
N ARG A 57 30.66 7.64 -26.48
CA ARG A 57 31.33 7.66 -27.79
C ARG A 57 30.42 8.02 -28.95
N ASN A 58 29.13 7.70 -28.84
CA ASN A 58 28.17 7.89 -29.92
C ASN A 58 27.50 9.27 -29.89
N GLU A 59 27.36 9.86 -28.70
CA GLU A 59 26.47 11.01 -28.48
C GLU A 59 27.18 12.26 -27.95
N VAL A 60 28.23 12.09 -27.14
CA VAL A 60 28.93 13.23 -26.53
C VAL A 60 29.79 13.89 -27.60
N LYS A 61 29.54 15.19 -27.79
CA LYS A 61 30.36 16.01 -28.68
C LYS A 61 31.48 16.65 -27.88
N GLY A 62 32.71 16.18 -28.08
CA GLY A 62 33.90 16.74 -27.46
C GLY A 62 34.55 15.78 -26.47
N ARG A 63 35.08 16.33 -25.38
CA ARG A 63 35.88 15.62 -24.38
C ARG A 63 35.01 14.78 -23.46
N LEU A 64 35.50 13.59 -23.10
CA LEU A 64 34.86 12.71 -22.13
C LEU A 64 34.99 13.32 -20.74
N ALA A 65 33.87 13.73 -20.14
CA ALA A 65 33.80 14.15 -18.75
C ALA A 65 33.15 13.07 -17.88
N MET A 66 33.50 13.05 -16.59
CA MET A 66 32.87 12.16 -15.61
C MET A 66 31.35 12.36 -15.54
N ALA A 67 30.88 13.61 -15.67
CA ALA A 67 29.46 13.94 -15.69
C ALA A 67 28.70 13.27 -16.86
N ASP A 68 29.33 13.10 -18.01
CA ASP A 68 28.73 12.43 -19.18
C ASP A 68 28.53 10.93 -18.94
N ILE A 69 29.46 10.31 -18.22
CA ILE A 69 29.37 8.89 -17.85
C ILE A 69 28.29 8.71 -16.78
N LEU A 70 28.35 9.50 -15.71
CA LEU A 70 27.41 9.43 -14.60
C LEU A 70 25.97 9.67 -15.05
N SER A 71 25.72 10.68 -15.88
CA SER A 71 24.38 10.96 -16.41
C SER A 71 23.79 9.75 -17.15
N ARG A 72 24.59 9.05 -17.96
CA ARG A 72 24.15 7.85 -18.71
C ARG A 72 23.95 6.62 -17.83
N VAL A 73 24.82 6.44 -16.84
CA VAL A 73 24.65 5.39 -15.82
C VAL A 73 23.33 5.62 -15.07
N GLN A 74 23.09 6.85 -14.64
CA GLN A 74 21.89 7.25 -13.90
C GLN A 74 20.61 7.17 -14.75
N LEU A 75 20.67 7.41 -16.06
CA LEU A 75 19.54 7.18 -16.96
C LEU A 75 19.13 5.69 -17.04
N SER A 76 20.03 4.79 -16.67
CA SER A 76 19.80 3.34 -16.65
C SER A 76 19.44 2.81 -15.25
N ASP A 77 19.19 3.69 -14.27
CA ASP A 77 18.89 3.30 -12.88
C ASP A 77 17.48 2.70 -12.69
N GLY A 78 16.69 2.64 -13.76
CA GLY A 78 15.37 2.01 -13.79
C GLY A 78 14.26 2.88 -13.23
N ARG A 79 14.51 4.14 -12.86
CA ARG A 79 13.46 5.07 -12.41
C ARG A 79 12.70 5.65 -13.61
N PRO A 80 11.37 5.81 -13.51
CA PRO A 80 10.58 6.38 -14.60
C PRO A 80 10.93 7.86 -14.83
N GLY A 81 10.73 8.32 -16.06
CA GLY A 81 10.82 9.75 -16.37
C GLY A 81 9.75 10.56 -15.62
N LYS A 82 9.95 11.86 -15.42
CA LYS A 82 9.02 12.70 -14.63
C LYS A 82 7.55 12.65 -15.09
N ASP A 83 7.33 12.56 -16.39
CA ASP A 83 5.98 12.53 -16.98
C ASP A 83 5.32 11.15 -16.85
N GLU A 84 6.12 10.09 -16.95
CA GLU A 84 5.71 8.71 -16.69
C GLU A 84 5.41 8.52 -15.19
N ALA A 85 6.30 9.01 -14.33
CA ALA A 85 6.14 9.03 -12.88
C ALA A 85 4.85 9.74 -12.48
N TRP A 86 4.53 10.87 -13.11
CA TRP A 86 3.27 11.57 -12.88
C TRP A 86 2.05 10.75 -13.31
N SER A 87 2.13 10.05 -14.44
CA SER A 87 1.07 9.16 -14.91
C SER A 87 0.82 8.02 -13.91
N ILE A 88 1.89 7.36 -13.43
CA ILE A 88 1.82 6.33 -12.40
C ILE A 88 1.16 6.88 -11.13
N ALA A 89 1.57 8.08 -10.71
CA ALA A 89 1.08 8.73 -9.50
C ALA A 89 -0.41 9.11 -9.59
N LEU A 90 -0.87 9.55 -10.77
CA LEU A 90 -2.29 9.81 -11.03
C LEU A 90 -3.12 8.53 -10.97
N THR A 91 -2.65 7.44 -11.58
CA THR A 91 -3.33 6.13 -11.46
C THR A 91 -3.43 5.69 -10.01
N ALA A 92 -2.37 5.91 -9.21
CA ALA A 92 -2.36 5.59 -7.79
C ALA A 92 -3.31 6.45 -6.93
N SER A 93 -3.91 7.50 -7.50
CA SER A 93 -4.92 8.32 -6.80
C SER A 93 -6.32 7.68 -6.83
N ASP A 94 -6.53 6.67 -7.69
CA ASP A 94 -7.75 5.86 -7.70
C ASP A 94 -7.55 4.64 -6.79
N GLU A 95 -8.31 4.56 -5.70
CA GLU A 95 -8.21 3.46 -4.73
C GLU A 95 -8.63 2.10 -5.30
N SER A 96 -9.32 2.06 -6.44
CA SER A 96 -9.61 0.81 -7.14
C SER A 96 -8.38 0.24 -7.85
N GLU A 97 -7.41 1.10 -8.21
CA GLU A 97 -6.23 0.73 -8.97
C GLU A 97 -5.13 0.13 -8.12
N THR A 98 -4.51 -0.91 -8.63
CA THR A 98 -3.26 -1.44 -8.07
C THR A 98 -2.11 -0.93 -8.91
N VAL A 99 -1.15 -0.27 -8.27
CA VAL A 99 -0.06 0.41 -8.96
C VAL A 99 1.27 -0.03 -8.38
N VAL A 100 2.26 -0.22 -9.26
CA VAL A 100 3.64 -0.45 -8.87
C VAL A 100 4.41 0.84 -9.07
N LEU A 101 4.93 1.39 -7.97
CA LEU A 101 5.56 2.70 -7.96
C LEU A 101 6.84 2.69 -7.11
N THR A 102 7.70 3.67 -7.37
CA THR A 102 8.93 3.85 -6.58
C THR A 102 8.67 4.68 -5.32
N ALA A 103 9.59 4.58 -4.35
CA ALA A 103 9.52 5.38 -3.12
C ALA A 103 9.49 6.89 -3.40
N GLU A 104 10.22 7.36 -4.43
CA GLU A 104 10.26 8.76 -4.82
C GLU A 104 8.91 9.23 -5.39
N ILE A 105 8.21 8.40 -6.16
CA ILE A 105 6.85 8.69 -6.65
C ILE A 105 5.90 8.86 -5.46
N GLN A 106 5.94 7.90 -4.52
CA GLN A 106 5.07 7.92 -3.35
C GLN A 106 5.29 9.18 -2.49
N GLN A 107 6.56 9.53 -2.25
CA GLN A 107 6.91 10.72 -1.47
C GLN A 107 6.56 12.02 -2.21
N ALA A 108 6.79 12.09 -3.53
CA ALA A 108 6.44 13.27 -4.33
C ALA A 108 4.94 13.55 -4.33
N MET A 109 4.09 12.52 -4.25
CA MET A 109 2.64 12.69 -4.14
C MET A 109 2.20 13.44 -2.90
N ASN A 110 2.94 13.38 -1.80
CA ASN A 110 2.61 14.15 -0.60
C ASN A 110 2.65 15.66 -0.84
N ALA A 111 3.54 16.13 -1.73
CA ALA A 111 3.62 17.55 -2.09
C ALA A 111 2.48 17.98 -3.04
N ALA A 112 2.01 17.08 -3.91
CA ALA A 112 0.97 17.37 -4.89
C ALA A 112 -0.46 17.15 -4.37
N ALA A 113 -0.65 16.27 -3.39
CA ALA A 113 -1.97 15.82 -2.93
C ALA A 113 -2.90 16.96 -2.45
N PRO A 114 -2.45 17.97 -1.67
CA PRO A 114 -3.33 19.07 -1.26
C PRO A 114 -3.85 19.89 -2.44
N ILE A 115 -2.98 20.14 -3.44
CA ILE A 115 -3.31 20.93 -4.63
C ILE A 115 -4.25 20.13 -5.54
N LEU A 116 -3.98 18.83 -5.69
CA LEU A 116 -4.81 17.93 -6.49
C LEU A 116 -6.23 17.81 -5.91
N ARG A 117 -6.36 17.76 -4.58
CA ARG A 117 -7.67 17.76 -3.88
C ARG A 117 -8.48 19.03 -4.11
N LEU A 118 -7.81 20.16 -4.36
CA LEU A 118 -8.47 21.42 -4.73
C LEU A 118 -8.89 21.45 -6.21
N GLY A 119 -8.54 20.43 -7.00
CA GLY A 119 -8.90 20.29 -8.41
C GLY A 119 -7.90 20.91 -9.39
N ASP A 120 -6.83 21.56 -8.91
CA ASP A 120 -5.80 22.13 -9.77
C ASP A 120 -4.78 21.05 -10.20
N LYS A 121 -5.07 20.39 -11.33
CA LYS A 121 -4.22 19.34 -11.89
C LYS A 121 -2.87 19.87 -12.38
N VAL A 122 -2.80 21.13 -12.84
CA VAL A 122 -1.56 21.71 -13.39
C VAL A 122 -0.64 22.07 -12.24
N GLY A 123 -1.14 22.76 -11.22
CA GLY A 123 -0.39 23.07 -10.01
C GLY A 123 0.08 21.80 -9.29
N ALA A 124 -0.78 20.78 -9.18
CA ALA A 124 -0.41 19.49 -8.60
C ALA A 124 0.72 18.82 -9.38
N ARG A 125 0.65 18.79 -10.71
CA ARG A 125 1.71 18.24 -11.56
C ARG A 125 3.04 18.99 -11.38
N MET A 126 3.00 20.32 -11.31
CA MET A 126 4.20 21.13 -11.10
C MET A 126 4.85 20.85 -9.74
N ALA A 127 4.05 20.77 -8.67
CA ALA A 127 4.54 20.42 -7.34
C ALA A 127 5.11 19.00 -7.30
N PHE A 128 4.43 18.04 -7.94
CA PHE A 128 4.89 16.66 -8.06
C PHE A 128 6.24 16.57 -8.76
N ILE A 129 6.36 17.14 -9.96
CA ILE A 129 7.59 17.05 -10.77
C ILE A 129 8.77 17.65 -10.02
N SER A 130 8.59 18.83 -9.41
CA SER A 130 9.63 19.48 -8.62
C SER A 130 10.09 18.61 -7.43
N ALA A 131 9.14 18.01 -6.70
CA ALA A 131 9.48 17.11 -5.59
C ALA A 131 10.16 15.81 -6.07
N TYR A 132 9.65 15.21 -7.15
CA TYR A 132 10.17 13.97 -7.73
C TYR A 132 11.61 14.14 -8.23
N GLU A 133 11.88 15.17 -9.04
CA GLU A 133 13.22 15.43 -9.58
C GLU A 133 14.25 15.66 -8.45
N ARG A 134 13.84 16.35 -7.37
CA ARG A 134 14.69 16.53 -6.18
C ARG A 134 14.98 15.20 -5.47
N LEU A 135 13.96 14.37 -5.25
CA LEU A 135 14.11 13.06 -4.59
C LEU A 135 14.97 12.11 -5.41
N VAL A 136 14.80 12.08 -6.74
CA VAL A 136 15.63 11.29 -7.65
C VAL A 136 17.08 11.76 -7.62
N THR A 137 17.31 13.08 -7.63
CA THR A 137 18.66 13.65 -7.54
C THR A 137 19.33 13.26 -6.22
N GLN A 138 18.60 13.33 -5.11
CA GLN A 138 19.09 12.90 -3.81
C GLN A 138 19.45 11.42 -3.81
N ALA A 139 18.53 10.55 -4.26
CA ALA A 139 18.76 9.11 -4.30
C ALA A 139 19.98 8.74 -5.17
N ARG A 140 20.18 9.44 -6.30
CA ARG A 140 21.36 9.25 -7.17
C ARG A 140 22.66 9.72 -6.53
N THR A 141 22.62 10.82 -5.77
CA THR A 141 23.78 11.34 -5.04
C THR A 141 24.21 10.36 -3.94
N GLU A 142 23.24 9.72 -3.29
CA GLU A 142 23.47 8.72 -2.25
C GLU A 142 23.73 7.31 -2.81
N ALA A 143 23.76 7.15 -4.14
CA ALA A 143 23.84 5.85 -4.83
C ALA A 143 22.78 4.83 -4.36
N SER A 144 21.62 5.32 -3.93
CA SER A 144 20.50 4.50 -3.47
C SER A 144 19.84 3.77 -4.64
N PRO A 145 19.76 2.42 -4.63
CA PRO A 145 19.13 1.66 -5.69
C PRO A 145 17.63 1.99 -5.78
N VAL A 146 17.05 1.86 -6.97
CA VAL A 146 15.61 2.02 -7.14
C VAL A 146 14.88 0.93 -6.36
N SER A 147 13.86 1.33 -5.61
CA SER A 147 12.99 0.42 -4.86
C SER A 147 11.57 0.51 -5.39
N TRP A 148 11.12 -0.55 -6.05
CA TRP A 148 9.74 -0.69 -6.52
C TRP A 148 8.89 -1.36 -5.46
N SER A 149 7.68 -0.85 -5.27
CA SER A 149 6.70 -1.37 -4.31
C SER A 149 5.32 -1.42 -4.94
N VAL A 150 4.51 -2.39 -4.50
CA VAL A 150 3.13 -2.55 -4.97
C VAL A 150 2.19 -1.88 -3.99
N SER A 151 1.38 -0.94 -4.46
CA SER A 151 0.25 -0.38 -3.73
C SER A 151 -1.02 -1.09 -4.17
N LEU A 152 -1.65 -1.82 -3.26
CA LEU A 152 -2.82 -2.65 -3.54
C LEU A 152 -4.10 -1.82 -3.55
N GLY A 153 -4.78 -1.78 -4.69
CA GLY A 153 -6.12 -1.21 -4.83
C GLY A 153 -7.22 -2.24 -4.54
N PHE A 154 -8.46 -1.81 -4.40
CA PHE A 154 -9.58 -2.66 -3.99
C PHE A 154 -10.14 -3.58 -5.10
N ASP A 155 -9.90 -3.31 -6.38
CA ASP A 155 -10.39 -4.16 -7.48
C ASP A 155 -9.50 -5.42 -7.63
N PRO A 156 -10.04 -6.64 -7.40
CA PRO A 156 -9.27 -7.87 -7.44
C PRO A 156 -8.77 -8.23 -8.84
N VAL A 157 -9.52 -7.89 -9.89
CA VAL A 157 -9.15 -8.20 -11.29
C VAL A 157 -8.01 -7.29 -11.72
N ARG A 158 -8.12 -5.98 -11.45
CA ARG A 158 -7.06 -5.01 -11.76
C ARG A 158 -5.78 -5.31 -10.99
N ARG A 159 -5.91 -5.77 -9.74
CA ARG A 159 -4.78 -6.16 -8.90
C ARG A 159 -3.95 -7.29 -9.50
N ILE A 160 -4.59 -8.37 -9.97
CA ILE A 160 -3.89 -9.48 -10.64
C ILE A 160 -3.13 -8.95 -11.87
N ALA A 161 -3.83 -8.20 -12.74
CA ALA A 161 -3.24 -7.68 -13.98
C ALA A 161 -2.03 -6.77 -13.71
N ALA A 162 -2.10 -5.89 -12.70
CA ALA A 162 -1.01 -4.99 -12.32
C ALA A 162 0.21 -5.76 -11.80
N ILE A 163 0.01 -6.74 -10.92
CA ILE A 163 1.10 -7.56 -10.37
C ILE A 163 1.77 -8.40 -11.47
N GLU A 164 0.99 -9.06 -12.32
CA GLU A 164 1.53 -9.85 -13.44
C GLU A 164 2.32 -8.98 -14.42
N SER A 165 1.82 -7.77 -14.72
CA SER A 165 2.52 -6.80 -15.55
C SER A 165 3.86 -6.38 -14.93
N ALA A 166 3.88 -6.08 -13.62
CA ALA A 166 5.07 -5.66 -12.91
C ALA A 166 6.15 -6.77 -12.87
N VAL A 167 5.75 -8.03 -12.69
CA VAL A 167 6.68 -9.18 -12.79
C VAL A 167 7.23 -9.31 -14.20
N ARG A 168 6.38 -9.22 -15.23
CA ARG A 168 6.80 -9.31 -16.64
C ARG A 168 7.77 -8.21 -17.03
N MET A 169 7.55 -7.00 -16.52
CA MET A 169 8.43 -5.84 -16.69
C MET A 169 9.67 -5.88 -15.79
N LYS A 170 9.80 -6.91 -14.93
CA LYS A 170 10.90 -7.08 -13.97
C LYS A 170 11.03 -5.92 -12.98
N LEU A 171 9.93 -5.21 -12.71
CA LEU A 171 9.89 -4.17 -11.66
C LEU A 171 9.91 -4.80 -10.28
N ILE A 172 9.30 -5.98 -10.14
CA ILE A 172 9.33 -6.81 -8.92
C ILE A 172 9.79 -8.24 -9.24
N PRO A 173 10.43 -8.95 -8.29
CA PRO A 173 10.79 -10.35 -8.46
C PRO A 173 9.56 -11.26 -8.61
N GLN A 174 9.72 -12.37 -9.34
CA GLN A 174 8.67 -13.37 -9.55
C GLN A 174 8.14 -13.94 -8.23
N GLU A 175 9.03 -14.21 -7.26
CA GLU A 175 8.66 -14.71 -5.94
C GLU A 175 7.76 -13.72 -5.19
N GLN A 176 8.10 -12.43 -5.24
CA GLN A 176 7.30 -11.38 -4.62
C GLN A 176 5.93 -11.24 -5.29
N GLY A 177 5.88 -11.30 -6.63
CA GLY A 177 4.61 -11.32 -7.36
C GLY A 177 3.73 -12.53 -7.00
N ALA A 178 4.33 -13.72 -6.87
CA ALA A 178 3.62 -14.93 -6.47
C ALA A 178 3.05 -14.83 -5.04
N GLN A 179 3.78 -14.19 -4.12
CA GLN A 179 3.27 -13.91 -2.77
C GLN A 179 2.03 -13.03 -2.80
N TYR A 180 2.09 -11.88 -3.51
CA TYR A 180 0.92 -11.02 -3.65
C TYR A 180 -0.27 -11.77 -4.27
N LEU A 181 -0.05 -12.54 -5.35
CA LEU A 181 -1.13 -13.29 -6.00
C LEU A 181 -1.69 -14.41 -5.10
N ALA A 182 -0.87 -15.03 -4.24
CA ALA A 182 -1.34 -16.03 -3.30
C ALA A 182 -2.27 -15.44 -2.24
N GLU A 183 -1.99 -14.22 -1.75
CA GLU A 183 -2.87 -13.48 -0.85
C GLU A 183 -4.22 -13.12 -1.50
N LEU A 184 -4.29 -13.04 -2.84
CA LEU A 184 -5.55 -12.84 -3.57
C LEU A 184 -6.39 -14.08 -3.73
N ARG A 185 -5.80 -15.27 -3.51
CA ARG A 185 -6.52 -16.54 -3.48
C ARG A 185 -7.26 -16.77 -2.16
N ILE A 186 -7.62 -15.71 -1.44
CA ILE A 186 -8.70 -15.83 -0.46
C ILE A 186 -9.91 -16.32 -1.27
N ALA A 187 -10.38 -17.52 -0.93
CA ALA A 187 -11.50 -18.15 -1.61
C ALA A 187 -12.63 -17.12 -1.79
N ALA A 188 -13.24 -17.10 -2.97
CA ALA A 188 -14.37 -16.22 -3.25
C ALA A 188 -15.36 -16.27 -2.08
N ILE A 189 -15.86 -15.09 -1.66
CA ILE A 189 -16.85 -15.00 -0.59
C ILE A 189 -17.95 -16.01 -0.92
N THR A 190 -18.11 -17.00 -0.05
CA THR A 190 -19.08 -18.08 -0.27
C THR A 190 -20.49 -17.52 -0.18
N ASP A 191 -21.49 -18.24 -0.70
CA ASP A 191 -22.90 -17.87 -0.51
C ASP A 191 -23.25 -17.72 0.97
N ASP A 192 -22.62 -18.52 1.84
CA ASP A 192 -22.75 -18.40 3.28
C ASP A 192 -22.15 -17.08 3.82
N GLY A 193 -20.98 -16.68 3.35
CA GLY A 193 -20.37 -15.40 3.71
C GLY A 193 -21.20 -14.20 3.25
N ARG A 194 -21.76 -14.29 2.04
CA ARG A 194 -22.71 -13.29 1.51
C ARG A 194 -24.00 -13.23 2.32
N ALA A 195 -24.57 -14.38 2.69
CA ALA A 195 -25.78 -14.45 3.51
C ALA A 195 -25.57 -13.83 4.91
N ILE A 196 -24.39 -14.02 5.52
CA ILE A 196 -24.03 -13.37 6.78
C ILE A 196 -23.93 -11.84 6.63
N ALA A 197 -23.26 -11.36 5.58
CA ALA A 197 -23.18 -9.92 5.30
C ALA A 197 -24.57 -9.31 5.00
N GLY A 198 -25.44 -10.08 4.34
CA GLY A 198 -26.84 -9.72 4.10
C GLY A 198 -27.65 -9.44 5.36
N LEU A 199 -27.31 -10.06 6.50
CA LEU A 199 -27.95 -9.74 7.78
C LEU A 199 -27.60 -8.34 8.30
N LEU A 200 -26.45 -7.79 7.89
CA LEU A 200 -26.04 -6.42 8.23
C LEU A 200 -26.61 -5.40 7.26
N SER A 201 -26.65 -5.74 5.97
CA SER A 201 -27.06 -4.82 4.89
C SER A 201 -28.55 -4.87 4.56
N GLY A 202 -29.28 -5.90 5.00
CA GLY A 202 -30.69 -6.13 4.66
C GLY A 202 -30.92 -6.88 3.34
N ASP A 203 -29.86 -7.20 2.61
CA ASP A 203 -29.94 -7.96 1.35
C ASP A 203 -29.95 -9.46 1.61
N VAL A 204 -31.12 -10.08 1.50
CA VAL A 204 -31.30 -11.51 1.82
C VAL A 204 -30.87 -12.37 0.63
N ILE A 205 -29.78 -13.11 0.81
CA ILE A 205 -29.34 -14.20 -0.10
C ILE A 205 -29.66 -15.53 0.59
N GLU A 206 -30.15 -16.52 -0.17
CA GLU A 206 -30.43 -17.85 0.39
C GLU A 206 -29.13 -18.54 0.85
N PRO A 207 -28.97 -18.85 2.15
CA PRO A 207 -27.79 -19.55 2.66
C PRO A 207 -27.82 -21.04 2.32
N SER A 208 -26.66 -21.70 2.40
CA SER A 208 -26.55 -23.14 2.22
C SER A 208 -27.41 -23.93 3.23
N PRO A 209 -27.80 -25.18 2.92
CA PRO A 209 -28.61 -26.01 3.83
C PRO A 209 -28.00 -26.15 5.23
N ARG A 210 -26.66 -26.27 5.32
CA ARG A 210 -25.93 -26.38 6.58
C ARG A 210 -26.05 -25.11 7.43
N VAL A 211 -25.93 -23.93 6.82
CA VAL A 211 -26.04 -22.65 7.53
C VAL A 211 -27.49 -22.36 7.91
N ARG A 212 -28.44 -22.71 7.04
CA ARG A 212 -29.87 -22.63 7.32
C ARG A 212 -30.27 -23.42 8.56
N GLU A 213 -29.75 -24.65 8.69
CA GLU A 213 -29.98 -25.51 9.85
C GLU A 213 -29.43 -24.88 11.14
N LYS A 214 -28.18 -24.39 11.11
CA LYS A 214 -27.58 -23.68 12.26
C LYS A 214 -28.33 -22.39 12.62
N LEU A 215 -28.79 -21.63 11.64
CA LEU A 215 -29.58 -20.42 11.87
C LEU A 215 -30.95 -20.74 12.48
N ALA A 216 -31.57 -21.86 12.07
CA ALA A 216 -32.81 -22.34 12.68
C ALA A 216 -32.60 -22.75 14.15
N GLU A 217 -31.49 -23.43 14.45
CA GLU A 217 -31.09 -23.77 15.82
C GLU A 217 -30.90 -22.51 16.69
N VAL A 218 -30.13 -21.53 16.19
CA VAL A 218 -29.92 -20.26 16.91
C VAL A 218 -31.25 -19.51 17.12
N ARG A 219 -32.13 -19.50 16.11
CA ARG A 219 -33.46 -18.89 16.22
C ARG A 219 -34.28 -19.55 17.34
N GLN A 220 -34.29 -20.88 17.41
CA GLN A 220 -34.98 -21.61 18.48
C GLN A 220 -34.43 -21.26 19.86
N ILE A 221 -33.09 -21.19 20.01
CA ILE A 221 -32.45 -20.79 21.27
C ILE A 221 -32.91 -19.39 21.69
N VAL A 222 -32.91 -18.44 20.76
CA VAL A 222 -33.34 -17.05 21.02
C VAL A 222 -34.82 -16.97 21.37
N GLU A 223 -35.70 -17.71 20.68
CA GLU A 223 -37.13 -17.75 20.98
C GLU A 223 -37.40 -18.32 22.38
N VAL A 224 -36.73 -19.43 22.75
CA VAL A 224 -36.83 -20.02 24.09
C VAL A 224 -36.32 -19.05 25.15
N ALA A 225 -35.22 -18.36 24.90
CA ALA A 225 -34.68 -17.35 25.82
C ALA A 225 -35.64 -16.17 26.01
N LYS A 226 -36.24 -15.66 24.93
CA LYS A 226 -37.27 -14.60 24.98
C LYS A 226 -38.49 -15.04 25.77
N ALA A 227 -39.00 -16.25 25.53
CA ALA A 227 -40.16 -16.78 26.24
C ALA A 227 -39.90 -16.92 27.75
N ARG A 228 -38.70 -17.40 28.13
CA ARG A 228 -38.28 -17.46 29.55
C ARG A 228 -38.24 -16.07 30.19
N GLN A 229 -37.61 -15.11 29.51
CA GLN A 229 -37.52 -13.73 29.99
C GLN A 229 -38.91 -13.10 30.15
N GLU A 230 -39.82 -13.31 29.20
CA GLU A 230 -41.18 -12.79 29.27
C GLU A 230 -41.97 -13.40 30.42
N HIS A 231 -41.85 -14.70 30.64
CA HIS A 231 -42.48 -15.39 31.76
C HIS A 231 -41.97 -14.88 33.11
N GLU A 232 -40.66 -14.65 33.26
CA GLU A 232 -40.09 -14.03 34.46
C GLU A 232 -40.60 -12.60 34.67
N ARG A 233 -40.68 -11.78 33.61
CA ARG A 233 -41.26 -10.43 33.68
C ARG A 233 -42.72 -10.47 34.13
N ARG A 234 -43.52 -11.42 33.62
CA ARG A 234 -44.92 -11.60 34.04
C ARG A 234 -45.03 -12.00 35.52
N LYS A 235 -44.20 -12.94 35.98
CA LYS A 235 -44.14 -13.35 37.40
C LYS A 235 -43.76 -12.18 38.31
N LYS A 236 -42.73 -11.42 37.94
CA LYS A 236 -42.28 -10.23 38.70
C LYS A 236 -43.38 -9.17 38.76
N ALA A 237 -44.03 -8.86 37.62
CA ALA A 237 -45.15 -7.92 37.57
C ALA A 237 -46.33 -8.36 38.46
N GLN A 238 -46.61 -9.68 38.53
CA GLN A 238 -47.63 -10.21 39.43
C GLN A 238 -47.23 -10.06 40.91
N ALA A 239 -45.98 -10.39 41.26
CA ALA A 239 -45.46 -10.22 42.61
C ALA A 239 -45.50 -8.75 43.04
N ASP A 240 -45.08 -7.83 42.16
CA ASP A 240 -45.10 -6.38 42.40
C ASP A 240 -46.52 -5.85 42.63
N ARG A 241 -47.51 -6.36 41.88
CA ARG A 241 -48.93 -6.02 42.09
C ARG A 241 -49.42 -6.47 43.45
N VAL A 242 -49.14 -7.71 43.84
CA VAL A 242 -49.52 -8.25 45.16
C VAL A 242 -48.83 -7.47 46.28
N TYR A 243 -47.54 -7.21 46.14
CA TYR A 243 -46.77 -6.41 47.09
C TYR A 243 -47.34 -5.00 47.25
N THR A 244 -47.65 -4.33 46.13
CA THR A 244 -48.26 -3.00 46.12
C THR A 244 -49.64 -2.99 46.81
N TYR A 245 -50.46 -4.01 46.54
CA TYR A 245 -51.76 -4.17 47.20
C TYR A 245 -51.63 -4.35 48.71
N LEU A 246 -50.74 -5.24 49.16
CA LEU A 246 -50.49 -5.48 50.59
C LEU A 246 -49.94 -4.24 51.30
N ARG A 247 -49.03 -3.50 50.65
CA ARG A 247 -48.49 -2.23 51.16
C ARG A 247 -49.59 -1.18 51.33
N LYS A 248 -50.44 -0.97 50.32
CA LYS A 248 -51.58 -0.05 50.39
C LYS A 248 -52.57 -0.48 51.49
N ARG A 249 -52.82 -1.77 51.65
CA ARG A 249 -53.70 -2.31 52.71
C ARG A 249 -53.14 -2.02 54.11
N LYS A 250 -51.85 -2.28 54.35
CA LYS A 250 -51.19 -1.95 55.63
C LYS A 250 -51.23 -0.45 55.92
N ALA A 251 -50.97 0.40 54.93
CA ALA A 251 -51.05 1.85 55.09
C ALA A 251 -52.46 2.33 55.48
N ARG A 252 -53.50 1.80 54.81
CA ARG A 252 -54.91 2.10 55.16
C ARG A 252 -55.26 1.66 56.59
N ALA A 253 -54.82 0.47 57.00
CA ALA A 253 -55.03 -0.01 58.38
C ALA A 253 -54.31 0.87 59.42
N ALA A 254 -53.10 1.34 59.13
CA ALA A 254 -52.37 2.25 60.01
C ALA A 254 -53.06 3.63 60.12
N ILE A 255 -53.57 4.18 59.01
CA ILE A 255 -54.34 5.44 59.02
C ILE A 255 -55.61 5.29 59.87
N ALA A 256 -56.35 4.18 59.73
CA ALA A 256 -57.55 3.92 60.53
C ALA A 256 -57.24 3.78 62.03
N MET A 257 -56.09 3.20 62.39
CA MET A 257 -55.63 3.13 63.79
C MET A 257 -55.24 4.50 64.38
N ILE A 258 -54.75 5.43 63.55
CA ILE A 258 -54.45 6.80 63.99
C ILE A 258 -55.75 7.59 64.17
N GLN A 259 -56.68 7.49 63.22
CA GLN A 259 -57.98 8.18 63.29
C GLN A 259 -58.85 7.71 64.46
N SER A 260 -58.74 6.45 64.88
CA SER A 260 -59.41 5.93 66.09
C SER A 260 -58.73 6.32 67.40
N ARG A 261 -57.47 6.79 67.34
CA ARG A 261 -56.73 7.32 68.51
C ARG A 261 -56.90 8.82 68.72
N GLU A 262 -57.21 9.58 67.68
CA GLU A 262 -57.50 11.02 67.74
C GLU A 262 -58.99 11.33 68.01
N GLY A 263 -59.84 10.30 68.11
CA GLY A 263 -61.28 10.40 68.35
C GLY A 263 -61.74 10.16 69.79
N VAL A 264 -60.86 10.38 70.78
CA VAL A 264 -61.16 10.38 72.23
C VAL A 264 -60.66 11.69 72.83
#